data_AF-A0A1V4SY92-F1
#
_entry.id   AF-A0A1V4SY92-F1
#
_cell.length_a   1.000
_cell.length_b   1.000
_cell.length_c   1.000
_cell.angle_alpha   90.00
_cell.angle_beta   90.00
_cell.angle_gamma   90.00
#
_symmetry.space_group_name_H-M   'P 1'
#
loop_
_entity.id
_entity.type
_entity.pdbx_description
1 polymer ?
#
loop_
_entity_poly.entity_id
_entity_poly.type
_entity_poly.pdbx_seq_one_letter_code
_entity_poly.pdbx_strand_id
1 'polypeptide(L)'
;MKKLISIIVIFISIFLVSCDFINTPLKDVSIDIFSNDLFVTYAAKANYQKDVTYTLELSTNIQNEDGTSKNIILQATEFIAKENTKILSDSILISDICDIIGGDFTEKNFKELKYTVSIYNSNNDSAGTTLEID
;
A
#
# COMPACT_ATOMS: atom_id res chain seq x y z
N MET A 1 29.59 -27.47 31.86
CA MET A 1 28.66 -27.26 30.72
C MET A 1 27.67 -26.12 31.00
N LYS A 2 28.12 -24.92 31.42
CA LYS A 2 27.24 -23.77 31.72
C LYS A 2 27.58 -22.50 30.92
N LYS A 3 28.61 -22.55 30.07
CA LYS A 3 29.11 -21.38 29.32
C LYS A 3 28.87 -21.46 27.80
N LEU A 4 28.30 -22.55 27.29
CA LEU A 4 28.04 -22.75 25.86
C LEU A 4 26.60 -22.43 25.45
N ILE A 5 25.66 -22.36 26.39
CA ILE A 5 24.24 -22.15 26.09
C ILE A 5 23.93 -20.66 25.85
N SER A 6 24.69 -19.73 26.44
CA SER A 6 24.42 -18.28 26.27
C SER A 6 24.83 -17.70 24.92
N ILE A 7 25.72 -18.34 24.15
CA ILE A 7 26.17 -17.82 22.85
C ILE A 7 25.19 -18.20 21.73
N ILE A 8 24.52 -19.34 21.84
CA ILE A 8 23.56 -19.82 20.83
C ILE A 8 22.26 -18.99 20.86
N VAL A 9 21.86 -18.47 22.02
CA VAL A 9 20.62 -17.67 22.14
C VAL A 9 20.76 -16.29 21.50
N ILE A 10 21.96 -15.69 21.46
CA ILE A 10 22.18 -14.37 20.85
C ILE A 10 22.21 -14.44 19.31
N PHE A 11 22.63 -15.56 18.73
CA PHE A 11 22.65 -15.73 17.27
C PHE A 11 21.26 -16.01 16.67
N ILE A 12 20.35 -16.62 17.44
CA ILE A 12 18.98 -16.88 16.98
C ILE A 12 18.13 -15.60 17.01
N SER A 13 18.42 -14.65 17.92
CA SER A 13 17.69 -13.37 17.98
C SER A 13 17.94 -12.42 16.81
N ILE A 14 18.96 -12.64 15.98
CA ILE A 14 19.25 -11.79 14.80
C ILE A 14 18.48 -12.26 13.55
N PHE A 15 18.00 -13.51 13.53
CA PHE A 15 17.29 -14.08 12.38
C PHE A 15 15.76 -13.92 12.40
N LEU A 16 15.22 -13.22 13.40
CA LEU A 16 13.79 -12.88 13.48
C LEU A 16 13.55 -11.37 13.43
N VAL A 17 14.43 -10.62 12.75
CA VAL A 17 13.93 -9.45 12.01
C VAL A 17 13.28 -10.06 10.77
N SER A 18 12.03 -10.50 10.92
CA SER A 18 11.13 -10.58 9.78
C SER A 18 11.23 -9.23 9.10
N CYS A 19 11.99 -9.20 8.00
CA CYS A 19 12.01 -8.09 7.09
C CYS A 19 10.61 -8.10 6.51
N ASP A 20 9.67 -7.43 7.19
CA ASP A 20 8.47 -6.97 6.54
C ASP A 20 9.00 -6.25 5.31
N PHE A 21 8.74 -6.81 4.14
CA PHE A 21 9.07 -6.16 2.89
C PHE A 21 8.20 -4.91 2.86
N ILE A 22 8.73 -3.82 3.42
CA ILE A 22 8.11 -2.51 3.37
C ILE A 22 8.25 -2.09 1.91
N ASN A 23 7.26 -2.47 1.12
CA ASN A 23 7.03 -1.89 -0.19
C ASN A 23 6.98 -0.39 0.03
N THR A 24 8.05 0.30 -0.35
CA THR A 24 8.14 1.74 -0.15
C THR A 24 7.32 2.39 -1.25
N PRO A 25 6.36 3.27 -0.92
CA PRO A 25 5.60 3.96 -1.94
C PRO A 25 6.52 4.71 -2.90
N LEU A 26 6.17 4.75 -4.19
CA LEU A 26 6.85 5.62 -5.14
C LEU A 26 6.74 7.07 -4.69
N LYS A 27 7.83 7.82 -4.88
CA LYS A 27 7.87 9.26 -4.67
C LYS A 27 7.40 10.00 -5.92
N ASP A 28 7.04 11.27 -5.76
CA ASP A 28 6.67 12.17 -6.86
C ASP A 28 5.47 11.71 -7.71
N VAL A 29 4.51 11.06 -7.05
CA VAL A 29 3.26 10.61 -7.66
C VAL A 29 2.19 11.68 -7.49
N SER A 30 1.51 12.05 -8.56
CA SER A 30 0.31 12.88 -8.47
C SER A 30 -0.93 12.00 -8.30
N ILE A 31 -1.65 12.18 -7.21
CA ILE A 31 -2.84 11.39 -6.87
C ILE A 31 -4.09 12.23 -7.13
N ASP A 32 -5.11 11.60 -7.69
CA ASP A 32 -6.47 12.14 -7.74
C ASP A 32 -7.46 11.11 -7.19
N ILE A 33 -8.46 11.59 -6.46
CA ILE A 33 -9.51 10.76 -5.87
C ILE A 33 -10.84 11.44 -6.14
N PHE A 34 -11.73 10.70 -6.80
CA PHE A 34 -13.08 11.11 -7.08
C PHE A 34 -14.06 10.12 -6.44
N SER A 35 -15.06 10.63 -5.74
CA SER A 35 -16.09 9.80 -5.13
C SER A 35 -17.50 10.30 -5.43
N ASN A 36 -18.44 9.37 -5.50
CA ASN A 36 -19.87 9.64 -5.54
C ASN A 36 -20.61 8.69 -4.58
N ASP A 37 -21.95 8.61 -4.67
CA ASP A 37 -22.76 7.73 -3.81
C ASP A 37 -22.52 6.23 -4.02
N LEU A 38 -21.94 5.83 -5.15
CA LEU A 38 -21.83 4.43 -5.56
C LEU A 38 -20.41 3.89 -5.44
N PHE A 39 -19.40 4.71 -5.73
CA PHE A 39 -18.01 4.26 -5.79
C PHE A 39 -17.02 5.37 -5.46
N VAL A 40 -15.80 4.93 -5.12
CA VAL A 40 -14.59 5.74 -5.06
C VAL A 40 -13.67 5.30 -6.19
N THR A 41 -13.30 6.24 -7.05
CA THR A 41 -12.27 6.05 -8.09
C THR A 41 -11.02 6.79 -7.67
N TYR A 42 -9.88 6.14 -7.81
CA TYR A 42 -8.58 6.71 -7.49
C TYR A 42 -7.62 6.48 -8.64
N ALA A 43 -6.80 7.49 -8.91
CA ALA A 43 -5.82 7.46 -9.97
C ALA A 43 -4.48 8.00 -9.48
N ALA A 44 -3.42 7.37 -9.95
CA ALA A 44 -2.04 7.78 -9.73
C ALA A 44 -1.40 8.09 -11.07
N LYS A 45 -0.82 9.28 -11.18
CA LYS A 45 -0.01 9.68 -12.32
C LYS A 45 1.47 9.65 -11.95
N ALA A 46 2.23 8.84 -12.67
CA ALA A 46 3.69 8.76 -12.60
C ALA A 46 4.27 8.28 -13.95
N ASN A 47 5.58 8.08 -14.01
CA ASN A 47 6.23 7.49 -15.19
C ASN A 47 6.38 5.98 -14.99
N TYR A 48 5.36 5.21 -15.37
CA TYR A 48 5.39 3.75 -15.23
C TYR A 48 6.24 3.14 -16.34
N GLN A 49 7.15 2.26 -15.95
CA GLN A 49 8.03 1.56 -16.88
C GLN A 49 7.31 0.34 -17.45
N LYS A 50 7.47 0.13 -18.75
CA LYS A 50 6.94 -1.05 -19.43
C LYS A 50 7.38 -2.34 -18.74
N ASP A 51 6.49 -3.32 -18.66
CA ASP A 51 6.68 -4.67 -18.12
C ASP A 51 7.01 -4.72 -16.62
N VAL A 52 6.85 -3.60 -15.90
CA VAL A 52 6.93 -3.53 -14.43
C VAL A 52 5.53 -3.67 -13.83
N THR A 53 5.44 -4.46 -12.77
CA THR A 53 4.21 -4.63 -11.97
C THR A 53 4.16 -3.58 -10.87
N TYR A 54 3.04 -2.87 -10.79
CA TYR A 54 2.78 -1.89 -9.76
C TYR A 54 1.52 -2.27 -8.98
N THR A 55 1.52 -2.09 -7.66
CA THR A 55 0.32 -2.22 -6.82
C THR A 55 -0.21 -0.84 -6.52
N LEU A 56 -1.45 -0.55 -6.92
CA LEU A 56 -2.16 0.66 -6.53
C LEU A 56 -3.10 0.32 -5.37
N GLU A 57 -2.86 0.94 -4.21
CA GLU A 57 -3.55 0.66 -2.97
C GLU A 57 -4.38 1.87 -2.53
N LEU A 58 -5.63 1.63 -2.17
CA LEU A 58 -6.49 2.57 -1.48
C LEU A 58 -6.62 2.14 -0.01
N SER A 59 -6.31 3.06 0.90
CA SER A 59 -6.49 2.85 2.33
C SER A 59 -7.16 4.04 3.00
N THR A 60 -7.64 3.86 4.22
CA THR A 60 -8.18 4.93 5.05
C THR A 60 -7.80 4.72 6.51
N ASN A 61 -7.77 5.81 7.29
CA ASN A 61 -7.55 5.73 8.73
C ASN A 61 -8.89 5.89 9.45
N ILE A 62 -9.28 4.88 10.22
CA ILE A 62 -10.48 4.91 11.06
C ILE A 62 -10.04 5.16 12.51
N GLN A 63 -10.67 6.13 13.17
CA GLN A 63 -10.48 6.33 14.61
C GLN A 63 -11.33 5.33 15.39
N ASN A 64 -10.71 4.69 16.37
CA ASN A 64 -11.36 3.84 17.35
C ASN A 64 -11.93 4.69 18.50
N GLU A 65 -12.85 4.13 19.27
CA GLU A 65 -13.45 4.79 20.44
C GLU A 65 -12.43 5.16 21.52
N ASP A 66 -11.31 4.44 21.60
CA ASP A 66 -10.20 4.71 22.53
C ASP A 66 -9.27 5.85 22.08
N GLY A 67 -9.59 6.51 20.96
CA GLY A 67 -8.81 7.61 20.38
C GLY A 67 -7.59 7.16 19.57
N THR A 68 -7.34 5.85 19.45
CA THR A 68 -6.34 5.33 18.52
C THR A 68 -6.87 5.36 17.09
N SER A 69 -5.97 5.27 16.11
CA SER A 69 -6.36 5.18 14.69
C SER A 69 -5.77 3.92 14.07
N LYS A 70 -6.58 3.22 13.28
CA LYS A 70 -6.16 2.04 12.52
C LYS A 70 -6.19 2.37 11.03
N ASN A 71 -5.10 2.09 10.33
CA ASN A 71 -5.10 2.07 8.88
C ASN A 71 -5.77 0.80 8.37
N ILE A 72 -6.74 0.94 7.49
CA ILE A 72 -7.47 -0.15 6.84
C ILE A 72 -7.21 -0.04 5.34
N ILE A 73 -6.66 -1.10 4.76
CA ILE A 73 -6.54 -1.26 3.32
C ILE A 73 -7.91 -1.66 2.79
N LEU A 74 -8.44 -0.87 1.86
CA LEU A 74 -9.74 -1.07 1.24
C LEU A 74 -9.60 -1.89 -0.04
N GLN A 75 -8.59 -1.58 -0.85
CA GLN A 75 -8.31 -2.30 -2.10
C GLN A 75 -6.82 -2.19 -2.44
N ALA A 76 -6.25 -3.25 -3.00
CA ALA A 76 -4.90 -3.27 -3.53
C ALA A 76 -4.90 -4.06 -4.85
N THR A 77 -4.64 -3.36 -5.95
CA THR A 77 -4.75 -3.93 -7.31
C THR A 77 -3.43 -3.89 -8.02
N GLU A 78 -3.06 -5.01 -8.64
CA GLU A 78 -1.83 -5.14 -9.40
C GLU A 78 -2.06 -4.77 -10.88
N PHE A 79 -1.17 -3.92 -11.39
CA PHE A 79 -1.16 -3.46 -12.77
C PHE A 79 0.19 -3.78 -13.40
N ILE A 80 0.18 -4.50 -14.52
CA ILE A 80 1.36 -4.66 -15.37
C ILE A 80 1.32 -3.54 -16.41
N ALA A 81 2.29 -2.64 -16.37
CA ALA A 81 2.38 -1.54 -17.32
C ALA A 81 2.74 -2.08 -18.73
N LYS A 82 1.75 -2.24 -19.61
CA LYS A 82 1.96 -2.81 -20.95
C LYS A 82 2.70 -1.88 -21.92
N GLU A 83 2.70 -0.59 -21.62
CA GLU A 83 3.41 0.48 -22.32
C GLU A 83 3.85 1.54 -21.29
N ASN A 84 4.54 2.60 -21.73
CA ASN A 84 4.82 3.77 -20.89
C ASN A 84 3.49 4.52 -20.60
N THR A 85 2.66 3.92 -19.77
CA THR A 85 1.42 4.48 -19.26
C THR A 85 1.78 5.56 -18.25
N LYS A 86 0.99 6.64 -18.25
CA LYS A 86 1.19 7.76 -17.32
C LYS A 86 0.23 7.74 -16.15
N ILE A 87 -0.81 6.91 -16.20
CA ILE A 87 -1.89 6.88 -15.21
C ILE A 87 -2.29 5.43 -14.93
N LEU A 88 -2.28 5.03 -13.67
CA LEU A 88 -2.99 3.85 -13.19
C LEU A 88 -4.23 4.31 -12.44
N SER A 89 -5.33 3.60 -12.61
CA SER A 89 -6.60 3.93 -11.94
C SER A 89 -7.36 2.68 -11.58
N ASP A 90 -8.09 2.76 -10.48
CA ASP A 90 -8.98 1.71 -10.05
C ASP A 90 -10.20 2.28 -9.32
N SER A 91 -11.17 1.45 -8.99
CA SER A 91 -12.36 1.84 -8.25
C SER A 91 -12.84 0.76 -7.31
N ILE A 92 -13.45 1.18 -6.21
CA ILE A 92 -14.13 0.32 -5.24
C ILE A 92 -15.56 0.82 -5.03
N LEU A 93 -16.52 -0.09 -4.88
CA LEU A 93 -17.89 0.27 -4.54
C LEU A 93 -17.97 0.71 -3.08
N ILE A 94 -18.86 1.68 -2.79
CA ILE A 94 -19.13 2.09 -1.41
C ILE A 94 -19.67 0.91 -0.59
N SER A 95 -20.49 0.03 -1.20
CA SER A 95 -20.97 -1.20 -0.56
C SER A 95 -19.84 -2.09 -0.06
N ASP A 96 -18.79 -2.25 -0.87
CA ASP A 96 -17.66 -3.13 -0.52
C ASP A 96 -16.83 -2.50 0.60
N ILE A 97 -16.71 -1.16 0.61
CA ILE A 97 -16.09 -0.43 1.73
C ILE A 97 -16.90 -0.65 3.02
N CYS A 98 -18.23 -0.61 2.96
CA CYS A 98 -19.10 -0.89 4.11
C CYS A 98 -18.84 -2.28 4.68
N ASP A 99 -18.73 -3.29 3.80
CA ASP A 99 -18.48 -4.67 4.18
C ASP A 99 -17.09 -4.86 4.81
N ILE A 100 -16.07 -4.13 4.33
CA ILE A 100 -14.69 -4.21 4.84
C ILE A 100 -14.55 -3.54 6.21
N ILE A 101 -15.07 -2.32 6.37
CA ILE A 101 -14.91 -1.55 7.62
C ILE A 101 -15.84 -2.09 8.71
N GLY A 102 -17.06 -2.48 8.34
CA GLY A 102 -18.10 -2.92 9.28
C GLY A 102 -18.59 -1.82 10.24
N GLY A 103 -19.63 -2.13 11.02
CA GLY A 103 -20.21 -1.23 12.03
C GLY A 103 -21.30 -0.27 11.51
N ASP A 104 -21.74 0.66 12.37
CA ASP A 104 -22.84 1.62 12.09
C ASP A 104 -22.40 2.81 11.20
N PHE A 105 -21.53 2.56 10.22
CA PHE A 105 -21.19 3.58 9.23
C PHE A 105 -22.29 3.65 8.15
N THR A 106 -22.79 4.84 7.88
CA THR A 106 -23.74 5.08 6.76
C THR A 106 -23.00 5.49 5.50
N GLU A 107 -23.55 5.23 4.32
CA GLU A 107 -22.97 5.61 3.01
C GLU A 107 -22.47 7.07 2.95
N LYS A 108 -23.18 7.99 3.62
CA LYS A 108 -22.81 9.41 3.71
C LYS A 108 -21.50 9.64 4.47
N ASN A 109 -21.23 8.86 5.52
CA ASN A 109 -20.00 8.96 6.32
C ASN A 109 -18.78 8.48 5.55
N PHE A 110 -18.95 7.54 4.61
CA PHE A 110 -17.83 7.02 3.82
C PHE A 110 -17.29 8.05 2.82
N LYS A 111 -18.14 8.87 2.21
CA LYS A 111 -17.70 9.99 1.34
C LYS A 111 -16.77 10.97 2.04
N GLU A 112 -16.93 11.12 3.35
CA GLU A 112 -16.17 12.05 4.19
C GLU A 112 -14.88 11.42 4.73
N LEU A 113 -14.63 10.13 4.47
CA LEU A 113 -13.40 9.48 4.88
C LEU A 113 -12.19 10.10 4.18
N LYS A 114 -11.11 10.22 4.95
CA LYS A 114 -9.81 10.61 4.42
C LYS A 114 -9.16 9.39 3.79
N TYR A 115 -9.26 9.29 2.47
CA TYR A 115 -8.59 8.27 1.70
C TYR A 115 -7.11 8.60 1.50
N THR A 116 -6.30 7.55 1.41
CA THR A 116 -4.88 7.60 1.05
C THR A 116 -4.66 6.63 -0.09
N VAL A 117 -3.96 7.08 -1.13
CA VAL A 117 -3.57 6.23 -2.26
C VAL A 117 -2.07 6.07 -2.20
N SER A 118 -1.63 4.82 -2.18
CA SER A 118 -0.22 4.45 -2.25
C SER A 118 0.02 3.66 -3.52
N ILE A 119 1.22 3.79 -4.09
CA ILE A 119 1.62 2.98 -5.22
C ILE A 119 3.00 2.38 -4.96
N TYR A 120 3.11 1.09 -5.20
CA TYR A 120 4.31 0.31 -4.94
C TYR A 120 4.79 -0.32 -6.24
N ASN A 121 6.09 -0.55 -6.36
CA ASN A 121 6.61 -1.50 -7.36
C ASN A 121 6.55 -2.90 -6.74
N SER A 122 5.75 -3.79 -7.32
CA SER A 122 5.51 -5.14 -6.80
C SER A 122 6.64 -6.11 -7.18
N ASN A 123 7.54 -5.70 -8.06
CA ASN A 123 8.77 -6.43 -8.37
C ASN A 123 9.88 -5.99 -7.43
N ASN A 124 10.12 -6.79 -6.39
CA ASN A 124 11.37 -6.77 -5.65
C ASN A 124 12.19 -8.01 -6.06
N ASP A 125 12.69 -8.01 -7.30
CA ASP A 125 13.81 -8.86 -7.70
C ASP A 125 14.56 -8.18 -8.86
N SER A 126 15.74 -7.66 -8.54
CA SER A 126 16.82 -7.17 -9.41
C SER A 126 16.90 -5.69 -9.83
N ALA A 127 18.07 -5.13 -9.46
CA ALA A 127 18.81 -4.00 -10.01
C ALA A 127 18.40 -2.56 -9.64
N GLY A 128 18.76 -2.17 -8.42
CA GLY A 128 19.51 -0.93 -8.28
C GLY A 128 20.72 -1.00 -9.20
N THR A 129 20.69 -0.30 -10.33
CA THR A 129 21.87 -0.08 -11.15
C THR A 129 22.60 1.13 -10.57
N THR A 130 23.74 0.88 -9.95
CA THR A 130 24.74 1.91 -9.68
C THR A 130 25.10 2.56 -11.03
N LEU A 131 24.81 3.85 -11.20
CA LEU A 131 25.40 4.63 -12.27
C LEU A 131 26.89 4.80 -11.93
N GLU A 132 27.75 4.04 -12.59
CA GLU A 132 29.16 4.43 -12.72
C GLU A 132 29.20 5.69 -13.58
N ILE A 133 29.80 6.74 -13.03
CA ILE A 133 30.11 7.98 -13.73
C ILE A 133 31.54 7.80 -14.26
N ASP A 134 31.73 7.93 -15.57
CA ASP A 134 33.05 8.10 -16.21
C ASP A 134 33.71 9.43 -15.80
#